data_AF-A0A9D6SN42-F1
#
_entry.id   AF-A0A9D6SN42-F1
#
_cell.length_a   1.000
_cell.length_b   1.000
_cell.length_c   1.000
_cell.angle_alpha   90.00
_cell.angle_beta   90.00
_cell.angle_gamma   90.00
#
_symmetry.space_group_name_H-M   'P 1'
#
loop_
_entity.id
_entity.type
_entity.pdbx_description
1 polymer ?
#
loop_
_entity_poly.entity_id
_entity_poly.type
_entity_poly.pdbx_seq_one_letter_code
_entity_poly.pdbx_strand_id
1 'polypeptide(L)'
;MGLAVSPSIYTERTYLAPGTLGIFGATAAAAKLLKLDEPTTAGALGAASYIGPLAPFESFRLGAPAKDTIMGWANFCGLYAAELAADGFSGPETALEGDFGFCKTVAAHYDMNRLHDALGERFDIMHTGIKPYACCRQHHSAIDAVLELKERHGLTADQVETVSLRTFVVGSRGTTKRPASVPAAKYSAPYTIALALALGRNQREQYTMELIAEPSLLELASRVEVEADMELEALYDEKWPSIVEVKTKDGRLLIARRDLPKGEPEYPISDEELKAKFLSLVGDAVSHNRGEAIWAAISRLDEVDDVSELTSLLQR
;
A
#
# COMPACT_ATOMS: atom_id res chain seq x y z
N MET A 1 8.33 13.81 5.33
CA MET A 1 9.25 12.85 6.01
C MET A 1 9.73 11.74 5.09
N GLY A 2 8.84 10.94 4.48
CA GLY A 2 9.24 9.84 3.58
C GLY A 2 10.24 10.25 2.50
N LEU A 3 9.95 11.33 1.77
CA LEU A 3 10.84 11.87 0.73
C LEU A 3 12.25 12.21 1.25
N ALA A 4 12.39 12.67 2.49
CA ALA A 4 13.68 13.09 3.03
C ALA A 4 14.60 11.89 3.36
N VAL A 5 14.04 10.75 3.76
CA VAL A 5 14.81 9.59 4.24
C VAL A 5 14.77 8.39 3.30
N SER A 6 13.97 8.44 2.23
CA SER A 6 13.90 7.39 1.22
C SER A 6 14.92 7.59 0.10
N PRO A 7 15.48 6.50 -0.46
CA PRO A 7 15.18 5.10 -0.15
C PRO A 7 15.91 4.56 1.10
N SER A 8 16.79 5.36 1.71
CA SER A 8 17.77 4.92 2.71
C SER A 8 17.20 4.21 3.94
N ILE A 9 16.03 4.67 4.40
CA ILE A 9 15.28 4.05 5.49
C ILE A 9 14.99 2.56 5.28
N TYR A 10 14.81 2.15 4.03
CA TYR A 10 14.57 0.76 3.66
C TYR A 10 15.88 0.01 3.38
N THR A 11 16.80 0.62 2.62
CA THR A 11 17.96 -0.07 2.04
C THR A 11 19.11 -0.24 3.02
N GLU A 12 19.53 0.82 3.73
CA GLU A 12 20.64 0.72 4.68
C GLU A 12 20.18 0.52 6.13
N ARG A 13 18.93 0.91 6.45
CA ARG A 13 18.42 0.87 7.83
C ARG A 13 17.34 -0.17 8.10
N THR A 14 16.74 -0.76 7.06
CA THR A 14 15.78 -1.87 7.16
C THR A 14 14.55 -1.56 8.04
N TYR A 15 14.09 -0.31 8.06
CA TYR A 15 12.84 0.08 8.68
C TYR A 15 11.68 0.07 7.67
N LEU A 16 10.50 -0.31 8.13
CA LEU A 16 9.25 -0.14 7.40
C LEU A 16 8.78 1.31 7.56
N ALA A 17 9.03 2.15 6.54
CA ALA A 17 8.76 3.58 6.65
C ALA A 17 7.32 3.94 7.05
N PRO A 18 6.23 3.30 6.55
CA PRO A 18 4.88 3.64 7.01
C PRO A 18 4.68 3.51 8.52
N GLY A 19 5.25 2.48 9.14
CA GLY A 19 5.16 2.26 10.59
C GLY A 19 6.04 3.21 11.39
N THR A 20 7.22 3.54 10.88
CA THR A 20 8.17 4.44 11.56
C THR A 20 7.86 5.93 11.36
N LEU A 21 7.31 6.31 10.20
CA LEU A 21 7.12 7.71 9.80
C LEU A 21 5.67 8.19 9.94
N GLY A 22 4.69 7.28 10.01
CA GLY A 22 3.26 7.64 10.08
C GLY A 22 2.93 8.56 11.27
N ILE A 23 3.70 8.45 12.35
CA ILE A 23 3.55 9.27 13.55
C ILE A 23 3.60 10.78 13.24
N PHE A 24 4.51 11.24 12.38
CA PHE A 24 4.65 12.67 12.10
C PHE A 24 3.43 13.25 11.37
N GLY A 25 2.83 12.47 10.47
CA GLY A 25 1.59 12.86 9.79
C GLY A 25 0.42 12.95 10.78
N ALA A 26 0.30 11.96 11.68
CA ALA A 26 -0.72 11.95 12.72
C ALA A 26 -0.55 13.11 13.72
N THR A 27 0.68 13.39 14.17
CA THR A 27 0.99 14.53 15.04
C THR A 27 0.67 15.86 14.37
N ALA A 28 1.08 16.07 13.12
CA ALA A 28 0.79 17.31 12.40
C ALA A 28 -0.72 17.53 12.22
N ALA A 29 -1.48 16.49 11.87
CA ALA A 29 -2.94 16.56 11.77
C ALA A 29 -3.60 16.87 13.12
N ALA A 30 -3.17 16.20 14.20
CA ALA A 30 -3.70 16.43 15.54
C ALA A 30 -3.37 17.85 16.05
N ALA A 31 -2.13 18.32 15.88
CA ALA A 31 -1.73 19.69 16.23
C ALA A 31 -2.57 20.74 15.50
N LYS A 32 -2.88 20.51 14.21
CA LYS A 32 -3.76 21.38 13.42
C LYS A 32 -5.18 21.41 13.97
N LEU A 33 -5.75 20.26 14.34
CA LEU A 33 -7.10 20.16 14.91
C LEU A 33 -7.18 20.80 16.30
N LEU A 34 -6.14 20.65 17.12
CA LEU A 34 -6.01 21.30 18.44
C LEU A 34 -5.69 22.80 18.35
N LYS A 35 -5.44 23.33 17.15
CA LYS A 35 -5.07 24.74 16.90
C LYS A 35 -3.83 25.17 17.68
N LEU A 36 -2.84 24.27 17.78
CA LEU A 36 -1.56 24.59 18.40
C LEU A 36 -0.83 25.66 17.58
N ASP A 37 -0.07 26.52 18.27
CA ASP A 37 0.79 27.49 17.61
C ASP A 37 2.05 26.83 17.02
N GLU A 38 2.86 27.61 16.30
CA GLU A 38 4.04 27.10 15.60
C GLU A 38 5.07 26.47 16.57
N PRO A 39 5.47 27.13 17.69
CA PRO A 39 6.41 26.52 18.64
C PRO A 39 5.89 25.23 19.25
N THR A 40 4.61 25.19 19.64
CA THR A 40 4.00 23.98 20.23
C THR A 40 3.89 22.86 19.20
N THR A 41 3.60 23.18 17.93
CA THR A 41 3.58 22.21 16.84
C THR A 41 4.96 21.63 16.56
N ALA A 42 6.01 22.46 16.53
CA ALA A 42 7.39 22.00 16.40
C ALA A 42 7.79 21.11 17.59
N GLY A 43 7.44 21.51 18.81
CA GLY A 43 7.63 20.72 20.02
C GLY A 43 6.89 19.38 19.99
N ALA A 44 5.67 19.32 19.43
CA ALA A 44 4.91 18.09 19.26
C ALA A 44 5.59 17.12 18.29
N LEU A 45 6.07 17.62 17.15
CA LEU A 45 6.84 16.82 16.18
C LEU A 45 8.16 16.32 16.78
N GLY A 46 8.80 17.14 17.63
CA GLY A 46 9.99 16.72 18.36
C GLY A 46 9.71 15.68 19.45
N ALA A 47 8.58 15.77 20.15
CA ALA A 47 8.16 14.73 21.08
C ALA A 47 7.88 13.42 20.33
N ALA A 48 7.14 13.51 19.21
CA ALA A 48 6.82 12.38 18.35
C ALA A 48 8.07 11.64 17.84
N SER A 49 9.15 12.36 17.51
CA SER A 49 10.38 11.71 17.04
C SER A 49 11.03 10.82 18.12
N TYR A 50 10.77 11.08 19.39
CA TYR A 50 11.34 10.33 20.52
C TYR A 50 10.42 9.19 20.98
N ILE A 51 9.11 9.43 21.06
CA ILE A 51 8.14 8.43 21.55
C ILE A 51 7.59 7.51 20.45
N GLY A 52 7.88 7.82 19.18
CA GLY A 52 7.38 7.06 18.05
C GLY A 52 7.97 5.65 17.93
N PRO A 53 7.22 4.71 17.34
CA PRO A 53 7.72 3.35 17.17
C PRO A 53 8.81 3.28 16.11
N LEU A 54 9.79 2.42 16.33
CA LEU A 54 10.61 1.87 15.25
C LEU A 54 9.92 0.61 14.72
N ALA A 55 9.76 0.52 13.41
CA ALA A 55 9.16 -0.63 12.74
C ALA A 55 10.23 -1.41 11.94
N PRO A 56 11.01 -2.33 12.55
CA PRO A 56 11.91 -3.19 11.79
C PRO A 56 11.17 -3.97 10.70
N PHE A 57 11.77 -4.07 9.51
CA PHE A 57 11.14 -4.71 8.35
C PHE A 57 10.96 -6.24 8.51
N GLU A 58 11.55 -6.86 9.53
CA GLU A 58 11.52 -8.31 9.75
C GLU A 58 10.09 -8.84 9.92
N SER A 59 9.22 -8.14 10.65
CA SER A 59 7.80 -8.54 10.78
C SER A 59 7.07 -8.50 9.43
N PHE A 60 7.42 -7.56 8.56
CA PHE A 60 6.90 -7.51 7.19
C PHE A 60 7.43 -8.68 6.37
N ARG A 61 8.75 -8.93 6.42
CA ARG A 61 9.43 -10.01 5.68
C ARG A 61 8.88 -11.40 6.00
N LEU A 62 8.63 -11.67 7.28
CA LEU A 62 8.10 -12.95 7.75
C LEU A 62 6.58 -13.05 7.70
N GLY A 63 5.89 -11.98 7.29
CA GLY A 63 4.42 -11.94 7.28
C GLY A 63 3.80 -12.07 8.68
N ALA A 64 4.50 -11.59 9.70
CA ALA A 64 4.04 -11.65 11.08
C ALA A 64 2.87 -10.68 11.33
N PRO A 65 1.85 -11.06 12.14
CA PRO A 65 0.69 -10.20 12.42
C PRO A 65 1.04 -8.84 13.04
N ALA A 66 2.21 -8.70 13.69
CA ALA A 66 2.70 -7.43 14.23
C ALA A 66 2.77 -6.31 13.17
N LYS A 67 2.94 -6.64 11.89
CA LYS A 67 2.93 -5.63 10.82
C LYS A 67 1.58 -4.93 10.66
N ASP A 68 0.49 -5.58 11.08
CA ASP A 68 -0.87 -5.06 10.88
C ASP A 68 -1.26 -4.04 11.96
N THR A 69 -0.54 -4.02 13.10
CA THR A 69 -0.80 -3.09 14.21
C THR A 69 0.02 -1.81 14.12
N ILE A 70 1.19 -1.85 13.46
CA ILE A 70 2.18 -0.76 13.54
C ILE A 70 1.70 0.57 12.99
N MET A 71 0.85 0.55 11.94
CA MET A 71 0.27 1.77 11.37
C MET A 71 -0.69 2.45 12.36
N GLY A 72 -1.53 1.66 13.04
CA GLY A 72 -2.43 2.18 14.06
C GLY A 72 -1.69 2.69 15.30
N TRP A 73 -0.62 1.99 15.69
CA TRP A 73 0.22 2.40 16.82
C TRP A 73 0.96 3.73 16.55
N ALA A 74 1.52 3.90 15.35
CA ALA A 74 2.15 5.16 14.95
C ALA A 74 1.15 6.33 15.01
N ASN A 75 -0.08 6.12 14.55
CA ASN A 75 -1.13 7.13 14.63
C ASN A 75 -1.47 7.48 16.08
N PHE A 76 -1.68 6.48 16.94
CA PHE A 76 -1.95 6.67 18.37
C PHE A 76 -0.86 7.49 19.06
N CYS A 77 0.41 7.12 18.89
CA CYS A 77 1.54 7.86 19.44
C CYS A 77 1.58 9.31 18.92
N GLY A 78 1.16 9.55 17.67
CA GLY A 78 1.18 10.88 17.08
C GLY A 78 0.13 11.81 17.66
N LEU A 79 -1.09 11.30 17.88
CA LEU A 79 -2.15 12.00 18.62
C LEU A 79 -1.67 12.33 20.03
N TYR A 80 -1.12 11.34 20.72
CA TYR A 80 -0.61 11.50 22.08
C TYR A 80 0.52 12.54 22.17
N ALA A 81 1.43 12.59 21.19
CA ALA A 81 2.49 13.61 21.14
C ALA A 81 1.93 15.04 21.02
N ALA A 82 0.87 15.24 20.24
CA ALA A 82 0.23 16.53 20.08
C ALA A 82 -0.52 16.97 21.35
N GLU A 83 -1.22 16.04 22.02
CA GLU A 83 -1.87 16.29 23.31
C GLU A 83 -0.85 16.63 24.40
N LEU A 84 0.24 15.87 24.49
CA LEU A 84 1.33 16.16 25.42
C LEU A 84 1.93 17.55 25.20
N ALA A 85 2.15 17.94 23.95
CA ALA A 85 2.67 19.27 23.63
C ALA A 85 1.68 20.39 24.01
N ALA A 86 0.37 20.17 23.82
CA ALA A 86 -0.67 21.09 24.28
C ALA A 86 -0.62 21.31 25.81
N ASP A 87 -0.21 20.29 26.56
CA ASP A 87 -0.03 20.33 28.02
C ASP A 87 1.39 20.78 28.46
N GLY A 88 2.22 21.22 27.52
CA GLY A 88 3.56 21.77 27.79
C GLY A 88 4.70 20.76 27.76
N PHE A 89 4.44 19.49 27.43
CA PHE A 89 5.49 18.49 27.19
C PHE A 89 5.95 18.55 25.73
N SER A 90 7.11 19.16 25.49
CA SER A 90 7.66 19.38 24.13
C SER A 90 8.98 18.63 23.92
N GLY A 91 9.24 18.26 22.67
CA GLY A 91 10.57 17.85 22.22
C GLY A 91 11.39 19.01 21.64
N PRO A 92 12.66 18.76 21.28
CA PRO A 92 13.54 19.81 20.76
C PRO A 92 13.11 20.27 19.36
N GLU A 93 13.24 21.56 19.07
CA GLU A 93 12.91 22.13 17.74
C GLU A 93 13.71 21.49 16.60
N THR A 94 14.94 21.04 16.89
CA THR A 94 15.86 20.39 15.95
C THR A 94 15.74 18.87 15.92
N ALA A 95 14.64 18.31 16.44
CA ALA A 95 14.45 16.87 16.61
C ALA A 95 14.59 16.05 15.32
N LEU A 96 14.35 16.65 14.15
CA LEU A 96 14.40 15.93 12.87
C LEU A 96 15.81 15.98 12.26
N GLU A 97 16.40 17.17 12.18
CA GLU A 97 17.62 17.49 11.42
C GLU A 97 18.89 17.65 12.27
N GLY A 98 18.73 17.81 13.58
CA GLY A 98 19.81 18.10 14.51
C GLY A 98 20.88 17.01 14.57
N ASP A 99 21.93 17.25 15.37
CA ASP A 99 23.09 16.35 15.36
C ASP A 99 22.81 14.93 15.83
N PHE A 100 21.79 14.78 16.66
CA PHE A 100 21.20 13.51 17.11
C PHE A 100 19.75 13.36 16.66
N GLY A 101 19.39 14.04 15.56
CA GLY A 101 18.04 14.10 15.02
C GLY A 101 17.57 12.79 14.42
N PHE A 102 16.26 12.65 14.30
CA PHE A 102 15.58 11.46 13.84
C PHE A 102 16.06 10.98 12.47
N CYS A 103 16.25 11.89 11.51
CA CYS A 103 16.66 11.53 10.14
C CYS A 103 18.02 10.80 10.11
N LYS A 104 18.97 11.19 10.98
CA LYS A 104 20.28 10.51 11.12
C LYS A 104 20.15 9.10 11.69
N THR A 105 19.15 8.86 12.54
CA THR A 105 18.88 7.56 13.15
C THR A 105 18.27 6.59 12.14
N VAL A 106 17.29 7.06 11.36
CA VAL A 106 16.50 6.18 10.47
C VAL A 106 17.00 6.13 9.03
N ALA A 107 18.01 6.91 8.66
CA ALA A 107 18.64 6.87 7.34
C ALA A 107 20.17 6.94 7.44
N ALA A 108 20.88 6.37 6.47
CA ALA A 108 22.30 6.63 6.24
C ALA A 108 22.50 7.89 5.40
N HIS A 109 21.57 8.13 4.46
CA HIS A 109 21.53 9.31 3.61
C HIS A 109 20.13 9.93 3.67
N TYR A 110 20.08 11.23 3.94
CA TYR A 110 18.83 11.99 3.98
C TYR A 110 19.02 13.39 3.39
N ASP A 111 17.94 13.96 2.88
CA ASP A 111 17.90 15.31 2.35
C ASP A 111 16.72 16.07 2.96
N MET A 112 17.02 17.02 3.86
CA MET A 112 16.00 17.83 4.53
C MET A 112 15.33 18.84 3.59
N ASN A 113 15.95 19.19 2.45
CA ASN A 113 15.31 20.08 1.48
C ASN A 113 14.06 19.43 0.89
N ARG A 114 14.10 18.11 0.67
CA ARG A 114 12.94 17.34 0.20
C ARG A 114 11.77 17.29 1.19
N LEU A 115 11.98 17.70 2.46
CA LEU A 115 10.90 17.77 3.44
C LEU A 115 10.00 18.99 3.21
N HIS A 116 10.57 20.11 2.79
CA HIS A 116 9.88 21.40 2.69
C HIS A 116 9.87 21.99 1.26
N ASP A 117 10.47 21.30 0.30
CA ASP A 117 10.39 21.65 -1.11
C ASP A 117 8.92 21.76 -1.58
N ALA A 118 8.59 22.90 -2.18
CA ALA A 118 7.23 23.25 -2.65
C ALA A 118 6.13 23.14 -1.57
N LEU A 119 6.46 23.31 -0.28
CA LEU A 119 5.47 23.27 0.79
C LEU A 119 4.42 24.38 0.62
N GLY A 120 3.14 24.00 0.65
CA GLY A 120 2.01 24.92 0.41
C GLY A 120 1.60 25.05 -1.05
N GLU A 121 2.42 24.55 -1.99
CA GLU A 121 2.14 24.56 -3.43
C GLU A 121 1.91 23.14 -3.96
N ARG A 122 2.75 22.18 -3.55
CA ARG A 122 2.63 20.75 -3.87
C ARG A 122 2.04 19.99 -2.69
N PHE A 123 0.98 19.23 -2.97
CA PHE A 123 0.33 18.35 -2.00
C PHE A 123 0.57 16.89 -2.37
N ASP A 124 1.53 16.23 -1.73
CA ASP A 124 1.93 14.85 -2.06
C ASP A 124 0.79 13.82 -1.93
N ILE A 125 -0.28 14.13 -1.21
CA ILE A 125 -1.49 13.29 -1.15
C ILE A 125 -2.11 13.09 -2.54
N MET A 126 -1.96 14.06 -3.45
CA MET A 126 -2.44 13.98 -4.84
C MET A 126 -1.63 12.98 -5.68
N HIS A 127 -0.47 12.55 -5.21
CA HIS A 127 0.41 11.57 -5.85
C HIS A 127 0.33 10.20 -5.18
N THR A 128 -0.77 9.89 -4.48
CA THR A 128 -0.99 8.61 -3.82
C THR A 128 -1.95 7.74 -4.62
N GLY A 129 -1.54 6.50 -4.91
CA GLY A 129 -2.39 5.53 -5.60
C GLY A 129 -3.31 4.71 -4.69
N ILE A 130 -4.47 4.29 -5.21
CA ILE A 130 -5.43 3.41 -4.52
C ILE A 130 -5.36 2.00 -5.11
N LYS A 131 -5.04 1.01 -4.27
CA LYS A 131 -4.92 -0.40 -4.68
C LYS A 131 -6.26 -1.00 -5.13
N PRO A 132 -6.45 -1.43 -6.39
CA PRO A 132 -7.65 -2.18 -6.78
C PRO A 132 -7.64 -3.62 -6.26
N TYR A 133 -6.44 -4.20 -6.08
CA TYR A 133 -6.26 -5.60 -5.67
C TYR A 133 -5.78 -5.73 -4.22
N ALA A 134 -6.25 -6.77 -3.53
CA ALA A 134 -6.00 -7.00 -2.11
C ALA A 134 -4.66 -7.73 -1.82
N CYS A 135 -3.61 -7.44 -2.59
CA CYS A 135 -2.29 -8.09 -2.53
C CYS A 135 -1.12 -7.08 -2.54
N CYS A 136 0.12 -7.61 -2.53
CA CYS A 136 1.32 -6.80 -2.70
C CYS A 136 1.23 -5.93 -3.95
N ARG A 137 1.60 -4.65 -3.82
CA ARG A 137 1.48 -3.65 -4.91
C ARG A 137 2.32 -4.03 -6.13
N GLN A 138 3.44 -4.69 -5.89
CA GLN A 138 4.40 -5.09 -6.93
C GLN A 138 3.85 -6.12 -7.92
N HIS A 139 2.73 -6.78 -7.59
CA HIS A 139 2.08 -7.74 -8.49
C HIS A 139 0.97 -7.11 -9.35
N HIS A 140 0.63 -5.84 -9.13
CA HIS A 140 -0.59 -5.25 -9.71
C HIS A 140 -0.49 -5.13 -11.24
N SER A 141 0.65 -4.69 -11.78
CA SER A 141 0.84 -4.59 -13.24
C SER A 141 0.76 -5.96 -13.92
N ALA A 142 1.23 -7.03 -13.26
CA ALA A 142 1.09 -8.39 -13.76
C ALA A 142 -0.38 -8.85 -13.75
N ILE A 143 -1.14 -8.51 -12.70
CA ILE A 143 -2.58 -8.78 -12.64
C ILE A 143 -3.32 -8.02 -13.75
N ASP A 144 -3.02 -6.73 -13.94
CA ASP A 144 -3.60 -5.92 -15.02
C ASP A 144 -3.34 -6.56 -16.40
N ALA A 145 -2.09 -6.97 -16.67
CA ALA A 145 -1.71 -7.62 -17.92
C ALA A 145 -2.47 -8.94 -18.13
N VAL A 146 -2.62 -9.75 -17.09
CA VAL A 146 -3.40 -11.00 -17.15
C VAL A 146 -4.88 -10.73 -17.45
N LEU A 147 -5.49 -9.76 -16.76
CA LEU A 147 -6.90 -9.42 -16.96
C LEU A 147 -7.15 -8.90 -18.37
N GLU A 148 -6.24 -8.09 -18.92
CA GLU A 148 -6.27 -7.66 -20.32
C GLU A 148 -6.20 -8.84 -21.28
N LEU A 149 -5.30 -9.80 -21.06
CA LEU A 149 -5.20 -10.99 -21.92
C LEU A 149 -6.48 -11.83 -21.89
N LYS A 150 -7.12 -11.96 -20.72
CA LYS A 150 -8.42 -12.62 -20.57
C LYS A 150 -9.50 -11.92 -21.38
N GLU A 151 -9.63 -10.61 -21.22
CA GLU A 151 -10.64 -9.81 -21.91
C GLU A 151 -10.45 -9.84 -23.43
N ARG A 152 -9.23 -9.56 -23.89
CA ARG A 152 -8.91 -9.43 -25.33
C ARG A 152 -9.01 -10.75 -26.09
N HIS A 153 -8.66 -11.87 -25.47
CA HIS A 153 -8.55 -13.17 -26.15
C HIS A 153 -9.56 -14.22 -25.69
N GLY A 154 -10.44 -13.89 -24.75
CA GLY A 154 -11.32 -14.87 -24.11
C GLY A 154 -10.54 -15.98 -23.39
N LEU A 155 -9.34 -15.67 -22.86
CA LEU A 155 -8.44 -16.64 -22.25
C LEU A 155 -9.06 -17.20 -20.96
N THR A 156 -9.21 -18.51 -20.90
CA THR A 156 -9.67 -19.25 -19.71
C THR A 156 -8.52 -20.00 -19.04
N ALA A 157 -8.65 -20.25 -17.74
CA ALA A 157 -7.59 -20.89 -16.96
C ALA A 157 -7.22 -22.30 -17.46
N ASP A 158 -8.19 -23.06 -17.97
CA ASP A 158 -7.99 -24.40 -18.52
C ASP A 158 -7.20 -24.42 -19.84
N GLN A 159 -7.14 -23.28 -20.55
CA GLN A 159 -6.35 -23.14 -21.77
C GLN A 159 -4.87 -22.86 -21.50
N VAL A 160 -4.49 -22.50 -20.27
CA VAL A 160 -3.10 -22.12 -19.92
C VAL A 160 -2.20 -23.35 -19.86
N GLU A 161 -1.11 -23.33 -20.62
CA GLU A 161 0.00 -24.29 -20.56
C GLU A 161 1.07 -23.77 -19.60
N THR A 162 1.62 -22.57 -19.85
CA THR A 162 2.60 -21.89 -19.00
C THR A 162 2.36 -20.38 -18.96
N VAL A 163 2.87 -19.73 -17.91
CA VAL A 163 2.91 -18.28 -17.78
C VAL A 163 4.32 -17.86 -17.40
N SER A 164 4.91 -16.93 -18.15
CA SER A 164 6.13 -16.23 -17.76
C SER A 164 5.79 -14.81 -17.32
N LEU A 165 6.24 -14.42 -16.13
CA LEU A 165 6.22 -13.05 -15.63
C LEU A 165 7.64 -12.51 -15.60
N ARG A 166 7.89 -11.46 -16.38
CA ARG A 166 9.07 -10.59 -16.26
C ARG A 166 8.71 -9.32 -15.51
N THR A 167 9.49 -8.96 -14.50
CA THR A 167 9.28 -7.75 -13.67
C THR A 167 10.59 -7.24 -13.07
N PHE A 168 10.55 -6.13 -12.33
CA PHE A 168 11.70 -5.57 -11.62
C PHE A 168 12.13 -6.43 -10.41
N VAL A 169 13.36 -6.25 -9.92
CA VAL A 169 14.04 -7.11 -8.94
C VAL A 169 13.25 -7.30 -7.65
N VAL A 170 12.60 -6.26 -7.14
CA VAL A 170 11.81 -6.39 -5.91
C VAL A 170 10.50 -7.14 -6.17
N GLY A 171 9.85 -6.88 -7.31
CA GLY A 171 8.61 -7.55 -7.70
C GLY A 171 8.77 -9.03 -8.03
N SER A 172 9.99 -9.47 -8.38
CA SER A 172 10.27 -10.88 -8.70
C SER A 172 10.50 -11.77 -7.47
N ARG A 173 10.57 -11.20 -6.26
CA ARG A 173 10.91 -11.96 -5.03
C ARG A 173 9.80 -12.89 -4.55
N GLY A 174 8.53 -12.57 -4.86
CA GLY A 174 7.35 -13.28 -4.38
C GLY A 174 7.03 -14.55 -5.16
N THR A 175 7.85 -15.60 -5.08
CA THR A 175 7.76 -16.77 -5.99
C THR A 175 7.07 -18.01 -5.39
N THR A 176 6.50 -17.93 -4.18
CA THR A 176 5.88 -19.09 -3.52
C THR A 176 4.66 -19.61 -4.29
N LYS A 177 4.78 -20.75 -4.97
CA LYS A 177 3.67 -21.36 -5.75
C LYS A 177 2.57 -22.00 -4.90
N ARG A 178 2.88 -22.37 -3.65
CA ARG A 178 1.96 -23.02 -2.70
C ARG A 178 1.95 -22.26 -1.37
N PRO A 179 1.31 -21.08 -1.30
CA PRO A 179 1.25 -20.30 -0.06
C PRO A 179 0.47 -21.06 1.02
N ALA A 180 0.94 -20.97 2.26
CA ALA A 180 0.34 -21.69 3.41
C ALA A 180 -0.60 -20.81 4.26
N SER A 181 -0.77 -19.54 3.90
CA SER A 181 -1.57 -18.58 4.65
C SER A 181 -2.07 -17.44 3.75
N VAL A 182 -3.11 -16.73 4.19
CA VAL A 182 -3.61 -15.53 3.49
C VAL A 182 -2.53 -14.47 3.27
N PRO A 183 -1.70 -14.11 4.27
CA PRO A 183 -0.56 -13.22 4.03
C PRO A 183 0.37 -13.77 2.96
N ALA A 184 0.81 -15.03 3.05
CA ALA A 184 1.72 -15.62 2.06
C ALA A 184 1.14 -15.60 0.64
N ALA A 185 -0.17 -15.84 0.50
CA ALA A 185 -0.86 -15.79 -0.79
C ALA A 185 -0.84 -14.38 -1.40
N LYS A 186 -1.07 -13.34 -0.59
CA LYS A 186 -1.03 -11.94 -1.01
C LYS A 186 0.37 -11.45 -1.42
N TYR A 187 1.43 -12.16 -1.01
CA TYR A 187 2.82 -11.92 -1.40
C TYR A 187 3.37 -12.92 -2.43
N SER A 188 2.52 -13.77 -3.02
CA SER A 188 2.89 -14.68 -4.09
C SER A 188 2.42 -14.18 -5.45
N ALA A 189 3.35 -13.76 -6.31
CA ALA A 189 3.05 -13.43 -7.71
C ALA A 189 2.42 -14.64 -8.45
N PRO A 190 2.96 -15.87 -8.36
CA PRO A 190 2.33 -17.04 -8.99
C PRO A 190 0.87 -17.25 -8.57
N TYR A 191 0.57 -17.16 -7.27
CA TYR A 191 -0.77 -17.40 -6.77
C TYR A 191 -1.74 -16.27 -7.17
N THR A 192 -1.32 -15.01 -7.07
CA THR A 192 -2.17 -13.87 -7.47
C THR A 192 -2.47 -13.84 -8.97
N ILE A 193 -1.52 -14.24 -9.82
CA ILE A 193 -1.72 -14.44 -11.26
C ILE A 193 -2.71 -15.59 -11.52
N ALA A 194 -2.54 -16.73 -10.84
CA ALA A 194 -3.46 -17.86 -10.96
C ALA A 194 -4.89 -17.47 -10.55
N LEU A 195 -5.04 -16.70 -9.48
CA LEU A 195 -6.34 -16.20 -9.01
C LEU A 195 -6.99 -15.27 -10.05
N ALA A 196 -6.21 -14.39 -10.68
CA ALA A 196 -6.69 -13.53 -11.77
C ALA A 196 -7.10 -14.35 -13.00
N LEU A 197 -6.31 -15.36 -13.37
CA LEU A 197 -6.60 -16.28 -14.48
C LEU A 197 -7.87 -17.09 -14.24
N ALA A 198 -8.07 -17.60 -13.03
CA ALA A 198 -9.19 -18.47 -12.71
C ALA A 198 -10.49 -17.69 -12.46
N LEU A 199 -10.43 -16.58 -11.71
CA LEU A 199 -11.62 -15.89 -11.21
C LEU A 199 -11.84 -14.52 -11.86
N GLY A 200 -10.86 -13.99 -12.60
CA GLY A 200 -10.94 -12.66 -13.21
C GLY A 200 -10.86 -11.50 -12.19
N ARG A 201 -10.44 -11.77 -10.94
CA ARG A 201 -10.40 -10.78 -9.86
C ARG A 201 -9.42 -11.17 -8.75
N ASN A 202 -8.93 -10.17 -8.02
CA ASN A 202 -8.03 -10.29 -6.86
C ASN A 202 -8.51 -9.37 -5.70
N GLN A 203 -9.77 -9.48 -5.30
CA GLN A 203 -10.33 -8.71 -4.19
C GLN A 203 -10.18 -9.48 -2.86
N ARG A 204 -10.58 -8.86 -1.74
CA ARG A 204 -10.42 -9.42 -0.39
C ARG A 204 -11.04 -10.82 -0.29
N GLU A 205 -12.20 -10.99 -0.89
CA GLU A 205 -13.06 -12.17 -0.85
C GLU A 205 -12.45 -13.37 -1.57
N GLN A 206 -11.43 -13.16 -2.42
CA GLN A 206 -10.71 -14.25 -3.09
C GLN A 206 -9.50 -14.77 -2.30
N TYR A 207 -9.10 -14.09 -1.22
CA TYR A 207 -8.01 -14.54 -0.36
C TYR A 207 -8.54 -15.24 0.88
N THR A 208 -9.07 -16.45 0.69
CA THR A 208 -9.55 -17.32 1.78
C THR A 208 -8.72 -18.60 1.87
N MET A 209 -8.72 -19.27 3.02
CA MET A 209 -7.95 -20.51 3.18
C MET A 209 -8.49 -21.64 2.30
N GLU A 210 -9.79 -21.63 2.00
CA GLU A 210 -10.44 -22.57 1.07
C GLU A 210 -9.84 -22.41 -0.33
N LEU A 211 -9.88 -21.19 -0.90
CA LEU A 211 -9.30 -20.90 -2.21
C LEU A 211 -7.79 -21.11 -2.26
N ILE A 212 -7.08 -20.92 -1.15
CA ILE A 212 -5.63 -21.18 -1.07
C ILE A 212 -5.34 -22.68 -1.12
N ALA A 213 -6.23 -23.51 -0.56
CA ALA A 213 -6.09 -24.96 -0.57
C ALA A 213 -6.61 -25.62 -1.87
N GLU A 214 -7.34 -24.89 -2.73
CA GLU A 214 -7.92 -25.43 -3.96
C GLU A 214 -6.85 -26.01 -4.91
N PRO A 215 -6.87 -27.32 -5.20
CA PRO A 215 -5.84 -27.97 -6.00
C PRO A 215 -5.70 -27.38 -7.42
N SER A 216 -6.80 -26.96 -8.04
CA SER A 216 -6.81 -26.37 -9.38
C SER A 216 -6.10 -25.02 -9.43
N LEU A 217 -6.24 -24.20 -8.38
CA LEU A 217 -5.52 -22.92 -8.26
C LEU A 217 -4.03 -23.13 -7.99
N LEU A 218 -3.68 -24.08 -7.13
CA LEU A 218 -2.28 -24.42 -6.85
C LEU A 218 -1.57 -25.01 -8.07
N GLU A 219 -2.27 -25.83 -8.85
CA GLU A 219 -1.81 -26.35 -10.13
C GLU A 219 -1.60 -25.22 -11.15
N LEU A 220 -2.53 -24.27 -11.25
CA LEU A 220 -2.36 -23.12 -12.14
C LEU A 220 -1.20 -22.21 -11.70
N ALA A 221 -1.06 -21.94 -10.40
CA ALA A 221 0.06 -21.18 -9.85
C ALA A 221 1.40 -21.88 -10.09
N SER A 222 1.42 -23.21 -10.15
CA SER A 222 2.64 -23.98 -10.41
C SER A 222 3.25 -23.71 -11.80
N ARG A 223 2.41 -23.26 -12.75
CA ARG A 223 2.76 -22.97 -14.15
C ARG A 223 3.28 -21.55 -14.37
N VAL A 224 3.30 -20.73 -13.32
CA VAL A 224 3.77 -19.35 -13.38
C VAL A 224 5.23 -19.31 -12.96
N GLU A 225 6.10 -18.95 -13.88
CA GLU A 225 7.49 -18.61 -13.60
C GLU A 225 7.66 -17.10 -13.50
N VAL A 226 8.52 -16.65 -12.59
CA VAL A 226 8.75 -15.23 -12.32
C VAL A 226 10.24 -14.98 -12.43
N GLU A 227 10.63 -14.00 -13.22
CA GLU A 227 12.02 -13.60 -13.42
C GLU A 227 12.21 -12.09 -13.32
N ALA A 228 13.38 -11.69 -12.82
CA ALA A 228 13.79 -10.30 -12.83
C ALA A 228 14.29 -9.94 -14.23
N ASP A 229 13.83 -8.81 -14.75
CA ASP A 229 14.23 -8.25 -16.02
C ASP A 229 14.93 -6.90 -15.77
N MET A 230 16.20 -6.79 -16.17
CA MET A 230 17.01 -5.62 -15.89
C MET A 230 16.62 -4.40 -16.73
N GLU A 231 15.95 -4.59 -17.87
CA GLU A 231 15.37 -3.46 -18.63
C GLU A 231 14.16 -2.88 -17.89
N LEU A 232 13.41 -3.73 -17.19
CA LEU A 232 12.29 -3.32 -16.35
C LEU A 232 12.76 -2.72 -15.01
N GLU A 233 13.83 -3.25 -14.42
CA GLU A 233 14.47 -2.68 -13.22
C GLU A 233 14.91 -1.23 -13.44
N ALA A 234 15.43 -0.90 -14.63
CA ALA A 234 15.83 0.46 -14.96
C ALA A 234 14.70 1.49 -14.89
N LEU A 235 13.43 1.04 -14.84
CA LEU A 235 12.25 1.89 -14.71
C LEU A 235 11.67 1.92 -13.28
N TYR A 236 12.20 1.10 -12.35
CA TYR A 236 11.58 0.83 -11.04
C TYR A 236 11.36 2.08 -10.18
N ASP A 237 12.24 3.07 -10.28
CA ASP A 237 12.18 4.29 -9.47
C ASP A 237 10.94 5.15 -9.79
N GLU A 238 10.42 5.06 -11.02
CA GLU A 238 9.25 5.83 -11.47
C GLU A 238 8.04 4.94 -11.75
N LYS A 239 8.25 3.64 -11.98
CA LYS A 239 7.24 2.72 -12.52
C LYS A 239 7.35 1.35 -11.90
N TRP A 240 6.28 0.56 -11.98
CA TRP A 240 6.27 -0.84 -11.55
C TRP A 240 5.92 -1.78 -12.69
N PRO A 241 6.79 -1.90 -13.70
CA PRO A 241 6.46 -2.58 -14.94
C PRO A 241 6.39 -4.11 -14.78
N SER A 242 5.60 -4.74 -15.64
CA SER A 242 5.53 -6.19 -15.78
C SER A 242 5.18 -6.57 -17.21
N ILE A 243 5.78 -7.65 -17.69
CA ILE A 243 5.43 -8.31 -18.96
C ILE A 243 4.96 -9.71 -18.62
N VAL A 244 3.76 -10.07 -19.09
CA VAL A 244 3.17 -11.39 -18.91
C VAL A 244 3.04 -12.05 -20.27
N GLU A 245 3.59 -13.26 -20.37
CA GLU A 245 3.51 -14.11 -21.54
C GLU A 245 2.78 -15.40 -21.17
N VAL A 246 1.65 -15.67 -21.83
CA VAL A 246 0.86 -16.89 -21.63
C VAL A 246 0.98 -17.75 -22.87
N LYS A 247 1.55 -18.95 -22.70
CA LYS A 247 1.48 -20.01 -23.70
C LYS A 247 0.22 -20.83 -23.44
N THR A 248 -0.64 -20.94 -24.45
CA THR A 248 -1.87 -21.73 -24.37
C THR A 248 -1.64 -23.15 -24.90
N LYS A 249 -2.47 -24.09 -24.46
CA LYS A 249 -2.41 -25.51 -24.86
C LYS A 249 -2.65 -25.74 -26.35
N ASP A 250 -3.29 -24.79 -27.03
CA ASP A 250 -3.49 -24.81 -28.49
C ASP A 250 -2.29 -24.21 -29.27
N GLY A 251 -1.21 -23.83 -28.56
CA GLY A 251 0.04 -23.35 -29.14
C GLY A 251 0.13 -21.84 -29.36
N ARG A 252 -0.89 -21.04 -29.01
CA ARG A 252 -0.80 -19.58 -29.09
C ARG A 252 0.12 -19.02 -28.00
N LEU A 253 0.76 -17.90 -28.30
CA LEU A 253 1.51 -17.09 -27.35
C LEU A 253 0.81 -15.74 -27.24
N LEU A 254 0.31 -15.43 -26.05
CA LEU A 254 -0.38 -14.18 -25.73
C LEU A 254 0.52 -13.34 -24.84
N ILE A 255 0.72 -12.07 -25.18
CA ILE A 255 1.68 -11.20 -24.48
C ILE A 255 1.01 -9.88 -24.13
N ALA A 256 1.17 -9.42 -22.89
CA ALA A 256 0.76 -8.09 -22.46
C ALA A 256 1.85 -7.46 -21.57
N ARG A 257 2.02 -6.15 -21.72
CA ARG A 257 2.95 -5.34 -20.92
C ARG A 257 2.18 -4.23 -20.23
N ARG A 258 2.46 -4.03 -18.94
CA ARG A 258 1.95 -2.92 -18.15
C ARG A 258 3.09 -2.26 -17.42
N ASP A 259 3.28 -0.97 -17.65
CA ASP A 259 4.35 -0.19 -17.04
C ASP A 259 3.93 0.41 -15.69
N LEU A 260 2.66 0.79 -15.58
CA LEU A 260 2.06 1.34 -14.37
C LEU A 260 0.83 0.51 -13.99
N PRO A 261 0.70 0.12 -12.70
CA PRO A 261 -0.45 -0.62 -12.26
C PRO A 261 -1.68 0.27 -12.15
N LYS A 262 -2.86 -0.33 -12.28
CA LYS A 262 -4.12 0.36 -12.03
C LYS A 262 -4.17 0.90 -10.60
N GLY A 263 -4.74 2.10 -10.48
CA GLY A 263 -4.85 2.87 -9.26
C GLY A 263 -3.69 3.83 -8.99
N GLU A 264 -2.64 3.86 -9.82
CA GLU A 264 -1.71 5.01 -9.78
C GLU A 264 -2.40 6.30 -10.22
N PRO A 265 -1.92 7.49 -9.84
CA PRO A 265 -2.50 8.77 -10.27
C PRO A 265 -2.66 8.90 -11.80
N GLU A 266 -1.73 8.33 -12.57
CA GLU A 266 -1.72 8.33 -14.04
C GLU A 266 -2.67 7.31 -14.64
N TYR A 267 -3.07 6.30 -13.85
CA TYR A 267 -4.01 5.26 -14.26
C TYR A 267 -4.98 4.92 -13.12
N PRO A 268 -5.84 5.87 -12.72
CA PRO A 268 -6.64 5.75 -11.50
C PRO A 268 -7.73 4.68 -11.63
N ILE A 269 -8.23 4.22 -10.49
CA ILE A 269 -9.50 3.50 -10.45
C ILE A 269 -10.63 4.49 -10.72
N SER A 270 -11.69 4.04 -11.39
CA SER A 270 -12.91 4.86 -11.55
C SER A 270 -13.66 5.01 -10.22
N ASP A 271 -14.51 6.02 -10.12
CA ASP A 271 -15.36 6.25 -8.95
C ASP A 271 -16.32 5.07 -8.72
N GLU A 272 -16.84 4.47 -9.79
CA GLU A 272 -17.68 3.28 -9.72
C GLU A 272 -16.92 2.08 -9.14
N GLU A 273 -15.67 1.87 -9.56
CA GLU A 273 -14.82 0.81 -9.02
C GLU A 273 -14.43 1.05 -7.57
N LEU A 274 -14.14 2.32 -7.21
CA LEU A 274 -13.83 2.69 -5.85
C LEU A 274 -15.04 2.49 -4.92
N LYS A 275 -16.23 2.90 -5.35
CA LYS A 275 -17.48 2.67 -4.62
C LYS A 275 -17.77 1.18 -4.46
N ALA A 276 -17.68 0.41 -5.55
CA ALA A 276 -17.90 -1.03 -5.52
C ALA A 276 -16.94 -1.73 -4.55
N LYS A 277 -15.67 -1.36 -4.59
CA LYS A 277 -14.65 -1.84 -3.65
C LYS A 277 -14.99 -1.43 -2.20
N PHE A 278 -15.35 -0.17 -1.97
CA PHE A 278 -15.71 0.31 -0.63
C PHE A 278 -16.87 -0.52 -0.05
N LEU A 279 -17.95 -0.69 -0.81
CA LEU A 279 -19.13 -1.44 -0.39
C LEU A 279 -18.83 -2.92 -0.10
N SER A 280 -17.94 -3.55 -0.89
CA SER A 280 -17.47 -4.92 -0.62
C SER A 280 -16.71 -5.00 0.70
N LEU A 281 -15.85 -4.03 1.00
CA LEU A 281 -15.03 -4.03 2.21
C LEU A 281 -15.85 -3.80 3.50
N VAL A 282 -16.87 -2.94 3.44
CA VAL A 282 -17.71 -2.61 4.61
C VAL A 282 -18.87 -3.59 4.83
N GLY A 283 -19.21 -4.41 3.83
CA GLY A 283 -20.37 -5.30 3.87
C GLY A 283 -20.38 -6.33 5.01
N ASP A 284 -19.21 -6.68 5.55
CA ASP A 284 -19.10 -7.57 6.72
C ASP A 284 -19.39 -6.87 8.04
N ALA A 285 -19.32 -5.54 8.08
CA ALA A 285 -19.39 -4.74 9.29
C ALA A 285 -20.70 -3.97 9.43
N VAL A 286 -21.32 -3.57 8.32
CA VAL A 286 -22.54 -2.75 8.29
C VAL A 286 -23.51 -3.22 7.22
N SER A 287 -24.79 -2.89 7.39
CA SER A 287 -25.80 -3.15 6.34
C SER A 287 -25.49 -2.36 5.07
N HIS A 288 -25.96 -2.86 3.92
CA HIS A 288 -25.77 -2.20 2.63
C HIS A 288 -26.23 -0.72 2.66
N ASN A 289 -27.42 -0.45 3.22
CA ASN A 289 -27.93 0.92 3.34
C ASN A 289 -27.03 1.82 4.19
N ARG A 290 -26.44 1.29 5.26
CA ARG A 290 -25.50 2.03 6.09
C ARG A 290 -24.16 2.25 5.37
N GLY A 291 -23.69 1.27 4.61
CA GLY A 291 -22.53 1.42 3.72
C GLY A 291 -22.74 2.53 2.68
N GLU A 292 -23.88 2.53 2.00
CA GLU A 292 -24.27 3.60 1.06
C GLU A 292 -24.32 4.98 1.74
N ALA A 293 -24.86 5.07 2.96
CA ALA A 293 -24.87 6.32 3.72
C ALA A 293 -23.45 6.80 4.09
N ILE A 294 -22.57 5.89 4.53
CA ILE A 294 -21.16 6.24 4.82
C ILE A 294 -20.47 6.73 3.54
N TRP A 295 -20.65 6.04 2.41
CA TRP A 295 -20.08 6.45 1.13
C TRP A 295 -20.56 7.86 0.73
N ALA A 296 -21.86 8.11 0.85
CA ALA A 296 -22.45 9.41 0.52
C ALA A 296 -21.89 10.53 1.41
N ALA A 297 -21.72 10.28 2.72
CA ALA A 297 -21.13 11.24 3.65
C ALA A 297 -19.65 11.54 3.33
N ILE A 298 -18.85 10.50 3.01
CA ILE A 298 -17.44 10.67 2.62
C ILE A 298 -17.31 11.46 1.30
N SER A 299 -18.19 11.20 0.34
CA SER A 299 -18.13 11.80 -1.01
C SER A 299 -18.37 13.30 -1.05
N ARG A 300 -18.79 13.90 0.06
CA ARG A 300 -19.10 15.32 0.21
C ARG A 300 -18.43 15.95 1.43
N LEU A 301 -17.37 15.31 1.92
CA LEU A 301 -16.70 15.71 3.16
C LEU A 301 -16.07 17.11 3.08
N ASP A 302 -15.76 17.57 1.87
CA ASP A 302 -15.27 18.92 1.55
C ASP A 302 -16.36 19.99 1.59
N GLU A 303 -17.65 19.61 1.65
CA GLU A 303 -18.79 20.52 1.70
C GLU A 303 -19.39 20.69 3.11
N VAL A 304 -18.88 19.98 4.12
CA VAL A 304 -19.47 19.96 5.47
C VAL A 304 -18.63 20.73 6.49
N ASP A 305 -19.32 21.50 7.34
CA ASP A 305 -18.71 22.21 8.48
C ASP A 305 -18.59 21.33 9.74
N ASP A 306 -19.31 20.19 9.77
CA ASP A 306 -19.36 19.26 10.90
C ASP A 306 -19.22 17.81 10.42
N VAL A 307 -18.17 17.13 10.91
CA VAL A 307 -17.90 15.72 10.61
C VAL A 307 -18.72 14.75 11.47
N SER A 308 -19.54 15.26 12.39
CA SER A 308 -20.34 14.45 13.32
C SER A 308 -21.23 13.45 12.60
N GLU A 309 -21.85 13.82 11.47
CA GLU A 309 -22.64 12.92 10.64
C GLU A 309 -21.85 11.66 10.25
N LEU A 310 -20.66 11.84 9.69
CA LEU A 310 -19.78 10.73 9.32
C LEU A 310 -19.39 9.91 10.55
N THR A 311 -18.97 10.56 11.64
CA THR A 311 -18.54 9.83 12.85
C THR A 311 -19.67 9.01 13.47
N SER A 312 -20.91 9.53 13.51
CA SER A 312 -22.09 8.80 13.96
C SER A 312 -22.38 7.59 13.07
N LEU A 313 -22.22 7.72 11.76
CA LEU A 313 -22.35 6.60 10.83
C LEU A 313 -21.28 5.52 11.01
N LEU A 314 -20.13 5.83 11.63
CA LEU A 314 -19.03 4.90 11.89
C LEU A 314 -19.07 4.25 13.28
N GLN A 315 -19.87 4.75 14.22
CA GLN A 315 -20.01 4.21 15.58
C GLN A 315 -20.69 2.84 15.58
N ARG A 316 -20.11 1.82 16.22
CA ARG A 316 -20.69 0.47 16.25
C ARG A 316 -22.08 0.42 16.85
#